data_AF-A0A9E6JCY4-F1
#
_entry.id   AF-A0A9E6JCY4-F1
#
_cell.length_a   1.000
_cell.length_b   1.000
_cell.length_c   1.000
_cell.angle_alpha   90.00
_cell.angle_beta   90.00
_cell.angle_gamma   90.00
#
_symmetry.space_group_name_H-M   'P 1'
#
loop_
_entity.id
_entity.type
_entity.pdbx_description
1 polymer ?
#
loop_
_entity_poly.entity_id
_entity_poly.type
_entity_poly.pdbx_seq_one_letter_code
_entity_poly.pdbx_strand_id
1 'polypeptide(L)'
;MKPLISLLTLLLTLSGCNSTPKPVLINEIKFKDSAFERCIKKLDVEEVDQVTHIICNYGDIQDVSELGYFTQAQDVQFVENNIERIDLSSLPQLKRLTVSGNSLTTIDVSSNPQLEFINISRNALTELDLSNNPKLAGLYAYQTQLEELELGHLTELKRLGVSQSQLTDLDLSQSYKLEELIVTGANLKELDVSHLTRLRHLELPNNQLKQIILKTHPQLVMLNVRNNQLQDINLSGVSRVNRVMASFNQLSAINLSALPLLHDAELNNNNISQLDVQYNKQLTRLLAFNNPLVSFTRDDNQEIKYLSIEGTPVAKAHFEDDALGAVIPTVTVLKGGKKPSIKDNFRPLYSQIIAPELGDFIGFQYKVTTNSNHGRSETFPITVRVTHPPIKSAGNQKTFTVSSWPDTMFEHDRNQALWQFSSPEELVAGVWTFEIIYQQRVLAEHNFVVQTDDESVFVDAAQREESFTLFDSVIDGTNMLCHDERFYQCLNIESAQACHKTLVPFESDCKAKALKQTHQVFQYRVGNTLEQLKRYDTFYLACLAEGKLEQVDGDMEQFADCLLAD
;
A
#
# COMPACT_ATOMS: atom_id res chain seq x y z
N MET A 1 -50.04 90.62 20.49
CA MET A 1 -49.08 89.80 19.72
C MET A 1 -49.15 88.36 20.23
N LYS A 2 -49.53 87.45 19.31
CA LYS A 2 -49.37 85.98 19.21
C LYS A 2 -49.61 85.04 20.42
N PRO A 3 -50.47 83.99 20.24
CA PRO A 3 -50.85 82.99 21.25
C PRO A 3 -50.21 81.58 21.06
N LEU A 4 -50.53 80.69 22.00
CA LEU A 4 -50.50 79.20 22.01
C LEU A 4 -50.52 78.49 20.63
N ILE A 5 -49.72 77.41 20.47
CA ILE A 5 -50.07 76.18 19.71
C ILE A 5 -49.40 74.97 20.40
N SER A 6 -50.22 73.94 20.67
CA SER A 6 -49.86 72.57 21.04
C SER A 6 -49.60 71.75 19.76
N LEU A 7 -48.63 70.82 19.75
CA LEU A 7 -48.62 69.76 18.75
C LEU A 7 -48.17 68.40 19.33
N LEU A 8 -49.18 67.53 19.45
CA LEU A 8 -49.15 66.07 19.36
C LEU A 8 -47.86 65.47 18.77
N THR A 9 -47.13 64.68 19.56
CA THR A 9 -46.22 63.65 19.05
C THR A 9 -47.02 62.38 18.74
N LEU A 10 -47.13 62.09 17.45
CA LEU A 10 -47.69 60.90 16.85
C LEU A 10 -46.86 59.66 17.27
N LEU A 11 -47.40 58.80 18.16
CA LEU A 11 -46.89 57.43 18.33
C LEU A 11 -47.29 56.63 17.08
N LEU A 12 -46.37 56.54 16.12
CA LEU A 12 -46.40 55.49 15.10
C LEU A 12 -45.81 54.23 15.74
N THR A 13 -46.69 53.32 16.15
CA THR A 13 -46.34 51.92 16.38
C THR A 13 -45.94 51.30 15.05
N LEU A 14 -44.65 51.33 14.73
CA LEU A 14 -44.07 50.37 13.79
C LEU A 14 -44.08 49.01 14.50
N SER A 15 -45.20 48.30 14.38
CA SER A 15 -45.20 46.85 14.49
C SER A 15 -44.41 46.32 13.29
N GLY A 16 -43.07 46.32 13.43
CA GLY A 16 -42.22 45.56 12.54
C GLY A 16 -42.66 44.11 12.64
N CYS A 17 -43.24 43.58 11.56
CA CYS A 17 -43.42 42.16 11.39
C CYS A 17 -42.06 41.50 11.58
N ASN A 18 -41.83 40.92 12.75
CA ASN A 18 -40.79 39.94 12.97
C ASN A 18 -41.27 38.66 12.29
N SER A 19 -41.36 38.66 10.95
CA SER A 19 -41.52 37.42 10.20
C SER A 19 -40.20 36.69 10.35
N THR A 20 -40.14 35.77 11.30
CA THR A 20 -39.12 34.72 11.27
C THR A 20 -39.13 34.14 9.85
N PRO A 21 -38.01 34.13 9.12
CA PRO A 21 -37.97 33.58 7.77
C PRO A 21 -38.58 32.18 7.80
N LYS A 22 -39.43 31.87 6.82
CA LYS A 22 -40.07 30.55 6.73
C LYS A 22 -38.96 29.49 6.72
N PRO A 23 -39.01 28.47 7.59
CA PRO A 23 -37.99 27.44 7.63
C PRO A 23 -37.92 26.72 6.28
N VAL A 24 -36.71 26.52 5.77
CA VAL A 24 -36.48 25.76 4.54
C VAL A 24 -36.55 24.28 4.87
N LEU A 25 -37.51 23.58 4.25
CA LEU A 25 -37.69 22.16 4.44
C LEU A 25 -36.81 21.36 3.49
N ILE A 26 -36.20 20.28 3.96
CA ILE A 26 -35.33 19.40 3.15
C ILE A 26 -36.09 18.86 1.93
N ASN A 27 -37.37 18.53 2.11
CA ASN A 27 -38.21 18.00 1.02
C ASN A 27 -38.57 19.05 -0.05
N GLU A 28 -38.36 20.34 0.22
CA GLU A 28 -38.55 21.42 -0.76
C GLU A 28 -37.28 21.66 -1.60
N ILE A 29 -36.13 21.10 -1.20
CA ILE A 29 -34.85 21.23 -1.93
C ILE A 29 -34.86 20.32 -3.16
N LYS A 30 -34.48 20.87 -4.31
CA LYS A 30 -34.25 20.12 -5.54
C LYS A 30 -32.77 19.79 -5.66
N PHE A 31 -32.40 18.59 -5.23
CA PHE A 31 -31.04 18.09 -5.36
C PHE A 31 -30.72 17.72 -6.81
N LYS A 32 -29.57 18.17 -7.31
CA LYS A 32 -29.05 17.73 -8.61
C LYS A 32 -28.56 16.28 -8.58
N ASP A 33 -27.93 15.88 -7.49
CA ASP A 33 -27.39 14.54 -7.30
C ASP A 33 -28.33 13.69 -6.43
N SER A 34 -28.84 12.60 -7.01
CA SER A 34 -29.74 11.69 -6.31
C SER A 34 -29.06 10.92 -5.16
N ALA A 35 -27.75 10.70 -5.23
CA ALA A 35 -27.00 10.08 -4.14
C ALA A 35 -26.84 11.06 -2.97
N PHE A 36 -26.59 12.34 -3.26
CA PHE A 36 -26.56 13.37 -2.22
C PHE A 36 -27.94 13.54 -1.57
N GLU A 37 -29.01 13.58 -2.37
CA GLU A 37 -30.39 13.60 -1.86
C GLU A 37 -30.67 12.41 -0.93
N ARG A 38 -30.33 11.20 -1.37
CA ARG A 38 -30.50 9.98 -0.57
C ARG A 38 -29.71 10.05 0.73
N CYS A 39 -28.52 10.64 0.73
CA CYS A 39 -27.74 10.80 1.94
C CYS A 39 -28.44 11.76 2.91
N ILE A 40 -28.82 12.95 2.46
CA ILE A 40 -29.46 13.96 3.32
C ILE A 40 -30.79 13.45 3.87
N LYS A 41 -31.61 12.78 3.05
CA LYS A 41 -32.89 12.22 3.52
C LYS A 41 -32.74 11.12 4.57
N LYS A 42 -31.58 10.46 4.67
CA LYS A 42 -31.29 9.49 5.74
C LYS A 42 -31.02 10.14 7.10
N LEU A 43 -30.80 11.46 7.15
CA LEU A 43 -30.62 12.17 8.42
C LEU A 43 -31.92 12.23 9.24
N ASP A 44 -33.08 12.01 8.60
CA ASP A 44 -34.41 12.03 9.22
C ASP A 44 -34.73 13.35 9.96
N VAL A 45 -34.40 14.46 9.29
CA VAL A 45 -34.62 15.83 9.76
C VAL A 45 -35.50 16.56 8.75
N GLU A 46 -36.44 17.38 9.23
CA GLU A 46 -37.37 18.10 8.34
C GLU A 46 -36.80 19.43 7.84
N GLU A 47 -36.10 20.17 8.70
CA GLU A 47 -35.63 21.54 8.46
C GLU A 47 -34.10 21.59 8.32
N VAL A 48 -33.62 22.38 7.36
CA VAL A 48 -32.17 22.50 7.10
C VAL A 48 -31.39 23.07 8.30
N ASP A 49 -32.03 23.94 9.10
CA ASP A 49 -31.39 24.60 10.24
C ASP A 49 -31.11 23.64 11.43
N GLN A 50 -31.74 22.47 11.44
CA GLN A 50 -31.51 21.44 12.44
C GLN A 50 -30.31 20.55 12.08
N VAL A 51 -29.84 20.60 10.83
CA VAL A 51 -28.73 19.79 10.34
C VAL A 51 -27.40 20.43 10.73
N THR A 52 -26.75 19.84 11.73
CA THR A 52 -25.44 20.27 12.22
C THR A 52 -24.30 19.37 11.76
N HIS A 53 -24.60 18.17 11.27
CA HIS A 53 -23.63 17.18 10.82
C HIS A 53 -24.12 16.55 9.52
N ILE A 54 -23.26 16.48 8.51
CA ILE A 54 -23.54 15.87 7.21
C ILE A 54 -22.46 14.82 6.98
N ILE A 55 -22.84 13.54 6.94
CA ILE A 55 -21.91 12.42 6.74
C ILE A 55 -22.39 11.60 5.55
N CYS A 56 -21.79 11.84 4.40
CA CYS A 56 -22.15 11.27 3.10
C CYS A 56 -20.95 10.59 2.45
N ASN A 57 -20.44 9.55 3.09
CA ASN A 57 -19.26 8.82 2.63
C ASN A 57 -19.67 7.64 1.72
N TYR A 58 -18.81 7.27 0.76
CA TYR A 58 -18.98 6.09 -0.11
C TYR A 58 -20.30 6.08 -0.89
N GLY A 59 -20.72 7.24 -1.40
CA GLY A 59 -22.04 7.44 -2.00
C GLY A 59 -22.04 7.59 -3.52
N ASP A 60 -20.86 7.58 -4.17
CA ASP A 60 -20.68 7.95 -5.57
C ASP A 60 -21.20 9.37 -5.91
N ILE A 61 -21.20 10.27 -4.92
CA ILE A 61 -21.70 11.64 -5.06
C ILE A 61 -20.76 12.46 -5.96
N GLN A 62 -21.32 13.21 -6.89
CA GLN A 62 -20.59 14.08 -7.82
C GLN A 62 -20.92 15.56 -7.60
N ASP A 63 -22.17 15.88 -7.26
CA ASP A 63 -22.65 17.25 -7.09
C ASP A 63 -23.23 17.48 -5.68
N VAL A 64 -22.70 18.49 -4.99
CA VAL A 64 -23.12 18.91 -3.65
C VAL A 64 -23.55 20.39 -3.64
N SER A 65 -24.06 20.91 -4.76
CA SER A 65 -24.48 22.31 -4.92
C SER A 65 -25.47 22.76 -3.83
N GLU A 66 -26.33 21.85 -3.38
CA GLU A 66 -27.34 22.14 -2.35
C GLU A 66 -26.76 22.21 -0.93
N LEU A 67 -25.45 21.99 -0.75
CA LEU A 67 -24.78 22.15 0.54
C LEU A 67 -24.99 23.56 1.13
N GLY A 68 -25.16 24.57 0.27
CA GLY A 68 -25.41 25.95 0.67
C GLY A 68 -26.68 26.20 1.51
N TYR A 69 -27.64 25.26 1.52
CA TYR A 69 -28.84 25.38 2.37
C TYR A 69 -28.57 25.06 3.85
N PHE A 70 -27.50 24.32 4.17
CA PHE A 70 -27.26 23.77 5.51
C PHE A 70 -26.36 24.69 6.35
N THR A 71 -26.77 25.95 6.53
CA THR A 71 -25.94 27.01 7.15
C THR A 71 -25.50 26.74 8.60
N GLN A 72 -26.18 25.81 9.29
CA GLN A 72 -25.86 25.40 10.67
C GLN A 72 -24.90 24.21 10.75
N ALA A 73 -24.43 23.68 9.60
CA ALA A 73 -23.51 22.55 9.57
C ALA A 73 -22.16 22.90 10.22
N GLN A 74 -21.72 22.04 11.12
CA GLN A 74 -20.46 22.14 11.88
C GLN A 74 -19.48 21.02 11.51
N ASP A 75 -19.98 19.87 11.06
CA ASP A 75 -19.17 18.72 10.63
C ASP A 75 -19.68 18.21 9.28
N VAL A 76 -18.83 18.26 8.25
CA VAL A 76 -19.18 17.85 6.89
C VAL A 76 -18.18 16.80 6.41
N GLN A 77 -18.69 15.65 5.98
CA GLN A 77 -17.89 14.51 5.49
C GLN A 77 -18.45 13.98 4.17
N PHE A 78 -17.57 13.88 3.18
CA PHE A 78 -17.82 13.31 1.86
C PHE A 78 -16.68 12.37 1.43
N VAL A 79 -16.31 11.41 2.28
CA VAL A 79 -15.18 10.49 2.05
C VAL A 79 -15.47 9.48 0.92
N GLU A 80 -14.51 9.21 0.05
CA GLU A 80 -14.62 8.29 -1.11
C GLU A 80 -15.88 8.57 -1.96
N ASN A 81 -15.90 9.72 -2.62
CA ASN A 81 -16.91 10.07 -3.62
C ASN A 81 -16.21 10.57 -4.89
N ASN A 82 -16.96 11.17 -5.82
CA ASN A 82 -16.46 11.65 -7.10
C ASN A 82 -16.66 13.17 -7.23
N ILE A 83 -16.55 13.92 -6.12
CA ILE A 83 -16.80 15.36 -6.09
C ILE A 83 -15.61 16.10 -6.70
N GLU A 84 -15.87 16.95 -7.70
CA GLU A 84 -14.83 17.79 -8.34
C GLU A 84 -14.79 19.21 -7.78
N ARG A 85 -15.91 19.71 -7.25
CA ARG A 85 -16.04 21.06 -6.69
C ARG A 85 -16.98 21.05 -5.50
N ILE A 86 -16.62 21.82 -4.47
CA ILE A 86 -17.42 22.01 -3.27
C ILE A 86 -17.45 23.50 -2.92
N ASP A 87 -18.64 24.04 -2.68
CA ASP A 87 -18.82 25.42 -2.20
C ASP A 87 -19.12 25.41 -0.71
N LEU A 88 -18.24 26.02 0.07
CA LEU A 88 -18.30 26.09 1.54
C LEU A 88 -18.64 27.50 2.04
N SER A 89 -18.90 28.45 1.13
CA SER A 89 -19.09 29.88 1.44
C SER A 89 -20.28 30.14 2.37
N SER A 90 -21.28 29.26 2.33
CA SER A 90 -22.51 29.36 3.12
C SER A 90 -22.44 28.61 4.46
N LEU A 91 -21.27 28.10 4.87
CA LEU A 91 -21.08 27.29 6.09
C LEU A 91 -20.20 28.00 7.15
N PRO A 92 -20.62 29.16 7.70
CA PRO A 92 -19.79 29.93 8.63
C PRO A 92 -19.54 29.23 9.98
N GLN A 93 -20.34 28.21 10.32
CA GLN A 93 -20.22 27.42 11.56
C GLN A 93 -19.37 26.16 11.40
N LEU A 94 -18.82 25.90 10.20
CA LEU A 94 -18.04 24.69 9.92
C LEU A 94 -16.79 24.60 10.79
N LYS A 95 -16.70 23.52 11.58
CA LYS A 95 -15.56 23.20 12.45
C LYS A 95 -14.75 22.02 11.94
N ARG A 96 -15.39 21.07 11.25
CA ARG A 96 -14.74 19.87 10.73
C ARG A 96 -15.13 19.63 9.30
N LEU A 97 -14.14 19.42 8.44
CA LEU A 97 -14.32 19.08 7.04
C LEU A 97 -13.50 17.85 6.68
N THR A 98 -14.13 16.84 6.09
CA THR A 98 -13.43 15.67 5.54
C THR A 98 -13.93 15.38 4.14
N VAL A 99 -13.10 15.61 3.13
CA VAL A 99 -13.44 15.40 1.71
C VAL A 99 -12.44 14.46 1.04
N SER A 100 -11.89 13.51 1.82
CA SER A 100 -10.81 12.64 1.35
C SER A 100 -11.29 11.61 0.33
N GLY A 101 -10.49 11.34 -0.70
CA GLY A 101 -10.85 10.38 -1.75
C GLY A 101 -11.91 10.95 -2.70
N ASN A 102 -11.63 12.13 -3.26
CA ASN A 102 -12.46 12.78 -4.28
C ASN A 102 -11.56 13.24 -5.44
N SER A 103 -12.13 14.04 -6.34
CA SER A 103 -11.45 14.58 -7.52
C SER A 103 -11.28 16.10 -7.41
N LEU A 104 -11.17 16.65 -6.19
CA LEU A 104 -11.00 18.09 -5.99
C LEU A 104 -9.63 18.54 -6.52
N THR A 105 -9.62 19.62 -7.29
CA THR A 105 -8.39 20.30 -7.74
C THR A 105 -8.14 21.59 -6.96
N THR A 106 -9.18 22.16 -6.36
CA THR A 106 -9.13 23.37 -5.53
C THR A 106 -10.12 23.25 -4.39
N ILE A 107 -9.89 24.00 -3.31
CA ILE A 107 -10.85 24.15 -2.21
C ILE A 107 -10.71 25.55 -1.61
N ASP A 108 -11.84 26.22 -1.41
CA ASP A 108 -11.88 27.52 -0.74
C ASP A 108 -12.52 27.35 0.65
N VAL A 109 -11.72 27.60 1.69
CA VAL A 109 -12.14 27.57 3.10
C VAL A 109 -12.07 28.95 3.77
N SER A 110 -11.95 30.02 2.97
CA SER A 110 -11.81 31.40 3.45
C SER A 110 -13.01 31.88 4.26
N SER A 111 -14.20 31.35 3.98
CA SER A 111 -15.46 31.67 4.66
C SER A 111 -15.72 30.83 5.91
N ASN A 112 -14.77 29.97 6.32
CA ASN A 112 -14.94 29.02 7.43
C ASN A 112 -13.96 29.32 8.60
N PRO A 113 -14.05 30.48 9.27
CA PRO A 113 -13.09 30.90 10.30
C PRO A 113 -13.15 30.07 11.59
N GLN A 114 -14.18 29.22 11.74
CA GLN A 114 -14.34 28.30 12.86
C GLN A 114 -13.70 26.92 12.61
N LEU A 115 -13.07 26.70 11.46
CA LEU A 115 -12.52 25.40 11.08
C LEU A 115 -11.39 24.97 12.05
N GLU A 116 -11.58 23.83 12.70
CA GLU A 116 -10.66 23.22 13.66
C GLU A 116 -9.96 21.98 13.08
N PHE A 117 -10.59 21.31 12.11
CA PHE A 117 -10.03 20.12 11.46
C PHE A 117 -10.39 20.08 9.98
N ILE A 118 -9.39 19.80 9.14
CA ILE A 118 -9.59 19.55 7.72
C ILE A 118 -8.81 18.32 7.25
N ASN A 119 -9.47 17.46 6.47
CA ASN A 119 -8.85 16.36 5.77
C ASN A 119 -9.23 16.40 4.28
N ILE A 120 -8.24 16.69 3.43
CA ILE A 120 -8.35 16.79 1.96
C ILE A 120 -7.59 15.66 1.25
N SER A 121 -7.19 14.63 1.98
CA SER A 121 -6.33 13.57 1.46
C SER A 121 -6.90 12.90 0.20
N ARG A 122 -6.06 12.37 -0.69
CA ARG A 122 -6.46 11.71 -1.94
C ARG A 122 -7.37 12.61 -2.78
N ASN A 123 -6.83 13.77 -3.14
CA ASN A 123 -7.38 14.70 -4.11
C ASN A 123 -6.20 15.29 -4.91
N ALA A 124 -6.48 16.01 -5.99
CA ALA A 124 -5.47 16.56 -6.89
C ALA A 124 -5.18 18.06 -6.62
N LEU A 125 -5.19 18.50 -5.35
CA LEU A 125 -4.90 19.89 -5.00
C LEU A 125 -3.42 20.19 -5.18
N THR A 126 -3.12 21.30 -5.86
CA THR A 126 -1.77 21.86 -6.01
C THR A 126 -1.49 23.00 -5.03
N GLU A 127 -2.55 23.66 -4.54
CA GLU A 127 -2.48 24.77 -3.58
C GLU A 127 -3.53 24.59 -2.47
N LEU A 128 -3.25 25.18 -1.31
CA LEU A 128 -4.17 25.23 -0.18
C LEU A 128 -3.91 26.50 0.65
N ASP A 129 -4.86 27.45 0.62
CA ASP A 129 -4.82 28.64 1.48
C ASP A 129 -5.61 28.39 2.77
N LEU A 130 -4.93 28.53 3.91
CA LEU A 130 -5.51 28.39 5.26
C LEU A 130 -5.44 29.70 6.06
N SER A 131 -5.11 30.83 5.43
CA SER A 131 -4.87 32.13 6.07
C SER A 131 -6.03 32.62 6.94
N ASN A 132 -7.26 32.22 6.59
CA ASN A 132 -8.49 32.58 7.28
C ASN A 132 -8.97 31.54 8.30
N ASN A 133 -8.17 30.51 8.61
CA ASN A 133 -8.55 29.42 9.52
C ASN A 133 -7.65 29.36 10.79
N PRO A 134 -7.58 30.44 11.60
CA PRO A 134 -6.63 30.54 12.72
C PRO A 134 -6.89 29.53 13.87
N LYS A 135 -8.05 28.87 13.88
CA LYS A 135 -8.42 27.86 14.88
C LYS A 135 -8.02 26.43 14.48
N LEU A 136 -7.41 26.23 13.32
CA LEU A 136 -7.10 24.90 12.82
C LEU A 136 -6.14 24.17 13.76
N ALA A 137 -6.61 23.04 14.29
CA ALA A 137 -5.88 22.18 15.19
C ALA A 137 -5.43 20.88 14.52
N GLY A 138 -6.01 20.50 13.39
CA GLY A 138 -5.61 19.33 12.62
C GLY A 138 -5.74 19.51 11.11
N LEU A 139 -4.69 19.13 10.37
CA LEU A 139 -4.63 19.15 8.91
C LEU A 139 -4.11 17.82 8.39
N TYR A 140 -4.89 17.14 7.56
CA TYR A 140 -4.45 15.97 6.78
C TYR A 140 -4.56 16.23 5.28
N ALA A 141 -3.43 16.13 4.58
CA ALA A 141 -3.25 16.29 3.15
C ALA A 141 -2.36 15.18 2.60
N TYR A 142 -2.77 13.92 2.81
CA TYR A 142 -2.07 12.76 2.28
C TYR A 142 -2.41 12.57 0.80
N GLN A 143 -1.43 12.25 -0.04
CA GLN A 143 -1.64 11.97 -1.47
C GLN A 143 -2.31 13.15 -2.20
N THR A 144 -1.76 14.34 -2.00
CA THR A 144 -2.11 15.58 -2.71
C THR A 144 -0.93 16.05 -3.55
N GLN A 145 -1.13 16.97 -4.48
CA GLN A 145 -0.07 17.51 -5.34
C GLN A 145 0.47 18.86 -4.84
N LEU A 146 0.35 19.15 -3.54
CA LEU A 146 0.80 20.40 -2.94
C LEU A 146 2.31 20.58 -3.15
N GLU A 147 2.68 21.73 -3.73
CA GLU A 147 4.08 22.16 -3.93
C GLU A 147 4.59 23.00 -2.77
N GLU A 148 3.68 23.77 -2.15
CA GLU A 148 3.94 24.63 -1.00
C GLU A 148 2.82 24.49 0.03
N LEU A 149 3.14 24.72 1.31
CA LEU A 149 2.17 24.70 2.40
C LEU A 149 2.56 25.71 3.48
N GLU A 150 1.86 26.85 3.52
CA GLU A 150 2.11 27.89 4.51
C GLU A 150 1.37 27.61 5.83
N LEU A 151 2.13 27.41 6.91
CA LEU A 151 1.61 27.08 8.24
C LEU A 151 1.84 28.18 9.28
N GLY A 152 2.50 29.28 8.91
CA GLY A 152 3.01 30.30 9.85
C GLY A 152 1.93 30.97 10.72
N HIS A 153 0.69 31.05 10.25
CA HIS A 153 -0.45 31.61 10.97
C HIS A 153 -1.23 30.58 11.82
N LEU A 154 -0.96 29.27 11.66
CA LEU A 154 -1.71 28.18 12.29
C LEU A 154 -1.17 27.82 13.69
N THR A 155 -1.16 28.80 14.59
CA THR A 155 -0.56 28.66 15.94
C THR A 155 -1.28 27.67 16.87
N GLU A 156 -2.48 27.22 16.52
CA GLU A 156 -3.25 26.20 17.25
C GLU A 156 -3.02 24.76 16.75
N LEU A 157 -2.20 24.56 15.70
CA LEU A 157 -2.01 23.27 15.06
C LEU A 157 -1.40 22.24 16.01
N LYS A 158 -2.09 21.10 16.17
CA LYS A 158 -1.68 19.97 17.02
C LYS A 158 -1.35 18.73 16.21
N ARG A 159 -1.99 18.54 15.05
CA ARG A 159 -1.79 17.38 14.18
C ARG A 159 -1.56 17.84 12.75
N LEU A 160 -0.45 17.39 12.17
CA LEU A 160 -0.12 17.62 10.77
C LEU A 160 0.22 16.30 10.11
N GLY A 161 -0.51 15.98 9.06
CA GLY A 161 -0.28 14.82 8.21
C GLY A 161 -0.17 15.24 6.76
N VAL A 162 1.00 15.04 6.16
CA VAL A 162 1.23 15.32 4.74
C VAL A 162 1.99 14.12 4.17
N SER A 163 1.56 13.61 3.01
CA SER A 163 2.33 12.55 2.35
C SER A 163 2.21 12.60 0.85
N GLN A 164 3.22 12.07 0.16
CA GLN A 164 3.24 11.97 -1.31
C GLN A 164 2.90 13.31 -1.99
N SER A 165 3.38 14.40 -1.39
CA SER A 165 3.29 15.76 -1.91
C SER A 165 4.57 16.13 -2.66
N GLN A 166 4.51 17.19 -3.46
CA GLN A 166 5.69 17.75 -4.15
C GLN A 166 6.43 18.80 -3.30
N LEU A 167 6.12 18.89 -2.00
CA LEU A 167 6.83 19.75 -1.06
C LEU A 167 8.35 19.53 -1.15
N THR A 168 9.10 20.63 -1.11
CA THR A 168 10.57 20.58 -1.03
C THR A 168 11.10 21.14 0.30
N ASP A 169 10.26 21.91 0.99
CA ASP A 169 10.51 22.49 2.30
C ASP A 169 9.21 22.48 3.14
N LEU A 170 9.36 22.56 4.46
CA LEU A 170 8.24 22.62 5.40
C LEU A 170 8.64 23.45 6.63
N ASP A 171 8.27 24.73 6.65
CA ASP A 171 8.50 25.58 7.81
C ASP A 171 7.48 25.29 8.91
N LEU A 172 7.98 24.78 10.04
CA LEU A 172 7.20 24.49 11.24
C LEU A 172 7.44 25.51 12.36
N SER A 173 8.17 26.61 12.13
CA SER A 173 8.66 27.54 13.15
C SER A 173 7.58 28.08 14.10
N GLN A 174 6.34 28.23 13.62
CA GLN A 174 5.19 28.73 14.40
C GLN A 174 4.30 27.60 14.97
N SER A 175 4.58 26.33 14.68
CA SER A 175 3.76 25.17 15.06
C SER A 175 4.10 24.62 16.46
N TYR A 176 4.36 25.49 17.44
CA TYR A 176 4.86 25.09 18.77
C TYR A 176 3.89 24.22 19.61
N LYS A 177 2.62 24.10 19.19
CA LYS A 177 1.62 23.22 19.82
C LYS A 177 1.55 21.81 19.20
N LEU A 178 2.36 21.52 18.17
CA LEU A 178 2.29 20.26 17.44
C LEU A 178 2.60 19.07 18.35
N GLU A 179 1.69 18.10 18.37
CA GLU A 179 1.76 16.85 19.14
C GLU A 179 2.02 15.65 18.22
N GLU A 180 1.60 15.74 16.95
CA GLU A 180 1.71 14.67 15.96
C GLU A 180 2.12 15.26 14.61
N LEU A 181 3.24 14.77 14.08
CA LEU A 181 3.77 15.15 12.78
C LEU A 181 4.02 13.90 11.95
N ILE A 182 3.29 13.76 10.86
CA ILE A 182 3.43 12.68 9.88
C ILE A 182 3.75 13.31 8.54
N VAL A 183 4.98 13.12 8.06
CA VAL A 183 5.45 13.59 6.75
C VAL A 183 6.10 12.43 6.00
N THR A 184 5.39 11.85 5.04
CA THR A 184 5.87 10.66 4.32
C THR A 184 6.03 10.91 2.83
N GLY A 185 7.19 10.65 2.23
CA GLY A 185 7.31 10.76 0.77
C GLY A 185 7.22 12.20 0.25
N ALA A 186 7.72 13.18 0.99
CA ALA A 186 7.66 14.60 0.66
C ALA A 186 9.05 15.14 0.26
N ASN A 187 9.97 14.29 -0.21
CA ASN A 187 11.31 14.67 -0.71
C ASN A 187 12.17 15.57 0.20
N LEU A 188 11.83 15.68 1.49
CA LEU A 188 12.51 16.60 2.41
C LEU A 188 13.98 16.22 2.61
N LYS A 189 14.89 17.19 2.52
CA LYS A 189 16.33 16.99 2.72
C LYS A 189 16.78 17.32 4.14
N GLU A 190 16.06 18.21 4.79
CA GLU A 190 16.23 18.61 6.19
C GLU A 190 14.88 18.93 6.80
N LEU A 191 14.80 18.86 8.13
CA LEU A 191 13.64 19.29 8.90
C LEU A 191 14.09 19.64 10.32
N ASP A 192 13.88 20.90 10.71
CA ASP A 192 14.09 21.33 12.09
C ASP A 192 12.80 21.15 12.90
N VAL A 193 12.84 20.21 13.85
CA VAL A 193 11.76 19.96 14.80
C VAL A 193 12.14 20.37 16.23
N SER A 194 13.25 21.08 16.41
CA SER A 194 13.89 21.28 17.71
C SER A 194 13.08 22.16 18.67
N HIS A 195 12.20 23.01 18.15
CA HIS A 195 11.26 23.86 18.91
C HIS A 195 9.93 23.18 19.22
N LEU A 196 9.63 22.01 18.62
CA LEU A 196 8.35 21.31 18.74
C LEU A 196 8.26 20.47 20.03
N THR A 197 8.39 21.13 21.19
CA THR A 197 8.53 20.48 22.52
C THR A 197 7.33 19.65 22.98
N ARG A 198 6.18 19.75 22.30
CA ARG A 198 4.96 18.96 22.59
C ARG A 198 4.81 17.71 21.72
N LEU A 199 5.74 17.44 20.80
CA LEU A 199 5.68 16.25 19.95
C LEU A 199 5.62 14.97 20.79
N ARG A 200 4.67 14.11 20.42
CA ARG A 200 4.44 12.77 20.95
C ARG A 200 4.72 11.70 19.90
N HIS A 201 4.37 11.98 18.64
CA HIS A 201 4.61 11.09 17.50
C HIS A 201 5.28 11.88 16.38
N LEU A 202 6.42 11.38 15.91
CA LEU A 202 7.16 11.94 14.79
C LEU A 202 7.42 10.85 13.76
N GLU A 203 6.78 10.98 12.61
CA GLU A 203 6.90 10.06 11.49
C GLU A 203 7.36 10.79 10.24
N LEU A 204 8.58 10.49 9.81
CA LEU A 204 9.23 11.07 8.64
C LEU A 204 9.69 10.02 7.61
N PRO A 205 8.97 8.89 7.38
CA PRO A 205 9.49 7.85 6.52
C PRO A 205 9.53 8.27 5.04
N ASN A 206 10.40 7.65 4.25
CA ASN A 206 10.48 7.84 2.80
C ASN A 206 10.78 9.31 2.39
N ASN A 207 11.71 9.97 3.07
CA ASN A 207 12.20 11.30 2.64
C ASN A 207 13.68 11.20 2.21
N GLN A 208 14.36 12.33 2.06
CA GLN A 208 15.77 12.42 1.69
C GLN A 208 16.62 13.00 2.84
N LEU A 209 16.16 12.83 4.10
CA LEU A 209 16.78 13.47 5.26
C LEU A 209 18.19 12.93 5.48
N LYS A 210 19.17 13.83 5.49
CA LYS A 210 20.56 13.50 5.87
C LYS A 210 20.83 13.70 7.37
N GLN A 211 20.04 14.57 7.98
CA GLN A 211 20.08 14.90 9.40
C GLN A 211 18.67 15.17 9.90
N ILE A 212 18.46 14.93 11.20
CA ILE A 212 17.27 15.35 11.93
C ILE A 212 17.72 16.06 13.20
N ILE A 213 17.25 17.29 13.41
CA ILE A 213 17.66 18.09 14.56
C ILE A 213 16.69 17.82 15.71
N LEU A 214 16.99 16.76 16.48
CA LEU A 214 16.33 16.49 17.75
C LEU A 214 17.06 17.22 18.88
N LYS A 215 16.32 17.96 19.71
CA LYS A 215 16.81 18.54 20.98
C LYS A 215 16.08 17.85 22.14
N THR A 216 15.39 18.62 22.97
CA THR A 216 14.65 18.08 24.12
C THR A 216 13.18 17.93 23.75
N HIS A 217 12.73 16.69 23.57
CA HIS A 217 11.32 16.36 23.32
C HIS A 217 10.80 15.47 24.45
N PRO A 218 10.38 16.06 25.58
CA PRO A 218 10.08 15.32 26.81
C PRO A 218 8.81 14.47 26.72
N GLN A 219 8.02 14.62 25.65
CA GLN A 219 6.78 13.88 25.42
C GLN A 219 6.86 12.91 24.24
N LEU A 220 7.98 12.85 23.51
CA LEU A 220 8.11 12.02 22.32
C LEU A 220 8.12 10.54 22.71
N VAL A 221 7.19 9.77 22.16
CA VAL A 221 7.00 8.35 22.43
C VAL A 221 7.40 7.49 21.22
N MET A 222 7.12 7.98 20.01
CA MET A 222 7.41 7.27 18.77
C MET A 222 8.22 8.13 17.80
N LEU A 223 9.30 7.55 17.29
CA LEU A 223 10.16 8.14 16.27
C LEU A 223 10.31 7.18 15.10
N ASN A 224 9.78 7.55 13.94
CA ASN A 224 9.90 6.80 12.70
C ASN A 224 10.60 7.66 11.64
N VAL A 225 11.81 7.26 11.24
CA VAL A 225 12.65 7.93 10.24
C VAL A 225 13.10 6.93 9.16
N ARG A 226 12.32 5.87 8.93
CA ARG A 226 12.67 4.81 7.97
C ARG A 226 12.86 5.36 6.55
N ASN A 227 13.72 4.73 5.77
CA ASN A 227 13.95 5.07 4.36
C ASN A 227 14.31 6.55 4.17
N ASN A 228 15.47 6.93 4.71
CA ASN A 228 16.07 8.26 4.61
C ASN A 228 17.57 8.10 4.30
N GLN A 229 18.36 9.16 4.45
CA GLN A 229 19.81 9.18 4.21
C GLN A 229 20.61 9.51 5.48
N LEU A 230 20.06 9.22 6.68
CA LEU A 230 20.67 9.58 7.96
C LEU A 230 21.98 8.81 8.17
N GLN A 231 23.07 9.52 8.50
CA GLN A 231 24.37 8.91 8.84
C GLN A 231 24.59 8.78 10.36
N ASP A 232 23.92 9.65 11.10
CA ASP A 232 23.87 9.65 12.56
C ASP A 232 22.49 10.11 13.05
N ILE A 233 22.18 9.81 14.31
CA ILE A 233 21.00 10.33 14.99
C ILE A 233 21.29 10.51 16.48
N ASN A 234 21.05 11.72 17.00
CA ASN A 234 21.20 12.01 18.42
C ASN A 234 19.87 11.81 19.16
N LEU A 235 19.85 10.81 20.06
CA LEU A 235 18.67 10.42 20.85
C LEU A 235 18.72 10.90 22.31
N SER A 236 19.71 11.70 22.69
CA SER A 236 19.96 12.07 24.10
C SER A 236 18.84 12.88 24.76
N GLY A 237 18.05 13.64 23.99
CA GLY A 237 16.97 14.48 24.52
C GLY A 237 15.55 13.90 24.36
N VAL A 238 15.41 12.62 24.00
CA VAL A 238 14.12 11.96 23.73
C VAL A 238 13.88 10.73 24.61
N SER A 239 14.18 10.83 25.89
CA SER A 239 14.19 9.70 26.85
C SER A 239 12.86 8.97 27.08
N ARG A 240 11.73 9.53 26.60
CA ARG A 240 10.40 8.88 26.64
C ARG A 240 10.10 8.00 25.43
N VAL A 241 10.96 8.02 24.40
CA VAL A 241 10.73 7.22 23.20
C VAL A 241 10.75 5.74 23.56
N ASN A 242 9.66 5.06 23.23
CA ASN A 242 9.49 3.62 23.42
C ASN A 242 9.52 2.83 22.12
N ARG A 243 9.40 3.50 20.96
CA ARG A 243 9.52 2.89 19.63
C ARG A 243 10.38 3.74 18.72
N VAL A 244 11.43 3.13 18.16
CA VAL A 244 12.31 3.73 17.15
C VAL A 244 12.27 2.89 15.88
N MET A 245 11.95 3.52 14.74
CA MET A 245 12.00 2.88 13.43
C MET A 245 12.94 3.68 12.53
N ALA A 246 14.18 3.23 12.36
CA ALA A 246 15.25 3.90 11.62
C ALA A 246 15.87 3.02 10.51
N SER A 247 15.15 1.98 10.08
CA SER A 247 15.55 1.09 8.99
C SER A 247 15.79 1.82 7.67
N PHE A 248 16.62 1.26 6.79
CA PHE A 248 16.94 1.83 5.47
C PHE A 248 17.49 3.25 5.57
N ASN A 249 18.57 3.39 6.32
CA ASN A 249 19.35 4.63 6.45
C ASN A 249 20.84 4.30 6.20
N GLN A 250 21.73 5.22 6.58
CA GLN A 250 23.19 5.07 6.45
C GLN A 250 23.87 5.13 7.82
N LEU A 251 23.14 4.79 8.90
CA LEU A 251 23.64 4.90 10.27
C LEU A 251 24.85 4.00 10.48
N SER A 252 25.97 4.57 10.90
CA SER A 252 27.20 3.82 11.23
C SER A 252 27.24 3.37 12.70
N ALA A 253 26.52 4.09 13.55
CA ALA A 253 26.34 3.81 14.96
C ALA A 253 25.01 4.39 15.43
N ILE A 254 24.47 3.86 16.53
CA ILE A 254 23.29 4.41 17.20
C ILE A 254 23.41 4.18 18.71
N ASN A 255 23.20 5.22 19.50
CA ASN A 255 23.22 5.12 20.95
C ASN A 255 21.79 5.01 21.52
N LEU A 256 21.39 3.79 21.88
CA LEU A 256 20.08 3.52 22.46
C LEU A 256 20.04 3.64 23.98
N SER A 257 21.18 3.80 24.67
CA SER A 257 21.22 3.91 26.15
C SER A 257 20.44 5.10 26.70
N ALA A 258 20.21 6.13 25.87
CA ALA A 258 19.39 7.29 26.20
C ALA A 258 17.88 6.99 26.27
N LEU A 259 17.45 5.79 25.87
CA LEU A 259 16.05 5.39 25.74
C LEU A 259 15.66 4.29 26.75
N PRO A 260 15.56 4.59 28.06
CA PRO A 260 15.29 3.57 29.08
C PRO A 260 13.91 2.91 28.95
N LEU A 261 12.96 3.55 28.25
CA LEU A 261 11.62 3.03 27.99
C LEU A 261 11.46 2.34 26.63
N LEU A 262 12.56 2.10 25.90
CA LEU A 262 12.54 1.48 24.58
C LEU A 262 11.96 0.06 24.64
N HIS A 263 10.87 -0.17 23.91
CA HIS A 263 10.21 -1.47 23.76
C HIS A 263 10.45 -2.10 22.39
N ASP A 264 10.61 -1.27 21.36
CA ASP A 264 10.65 -1.68 19.95
C ASP A 264 11.68 -0.85 19.16
N ALA A 265 12.60 -1.53 18.49
CA ALA A 265 13.65 -0.91 17.68
C ALA A 265 13.80 -1.60 16.31
N GLU A 266 13.55 -0.86 15.23
CA GLU A 266 13.82 -1.29 13.85
C GLU A 266 15.00 -0.50 13.28
N LEU A 267 16.11 -1.17 13.00
CA LEU A 267 17.41 -0.62 12.60
C LEU A 267 17.99 -1.33 11.36
N ASN A 268 17.23 -2.21 10.71
CA ASN A 268 17.71 -3.02 9.61
C ASN A 268 18.14 -2.19 8.38
N ASN A 269 19.03 -2.75 7.55
CA ASN A 269 19.58 -2.09 6.36
C ASN A 269 20.22 -0.72 6.70
N ASN A 270 21.22 -0.76 7.57
CA ASN A 270 22.08 0.38 7.92
C ASN A 270 23.56 -0.06 7.82
N ASN A 271 24.48 0.77 8.29
CA ASN A 271 25.92 0.48 8.33
C ASN A 271 26.43 0.30 9.78
N ILE A 272 25.56 -0.17 10.69
CA ILE A 272 25.87 -0.27 12.12
C ILE A 272 26.83 -1.43 12.35
N SER A 273 27.98 -1.14 12.96
CA SER A 273 29.01 -2.15 13.26
C SER A 273 28.97 -2.68 14.70
N GLN A 274 28.44 -1.90 15.63
CA GLN A 274 28.33 -2.25 17.03
C GLN A 274 26.97 -1.82 17.57
N LEU A 275 26.31 -2.69 18.32
CA LEU A 275 25.00 -2.41 18.91
C LEU A 275 24.98 -2.85 20.38
N ASP A 276 24.73 -1.90 21.27
CA ASP A 276 24.56 -2.13 22.70
C ASP A 276 23.13 -1.79 23.13
N VAL A 277 22.41 -2.79 23.64
CA VAL A 277 21.05 -2.67 24.17
C VAL A 277 20.95 -3.06 25.64
N GLN A 278 22.07 -3.24 26.35
CA GLN A 278 22.08 -3.73 27.74
C GLN A 278 21.31 -2.82 28.72
N TYR A 279 21.14 -1.54 28.37
CA TYR A 279 20.43 -0.54 29.18
C TYR A 279 18.93 -0.47 28.87
N ASN A 280 18.47 -1.07 27.76
CA ASN A 280 17.08 -0.98 27.29
C ASN A 280 16.24 -2.12 27.87
N LYS A 281 16.08 -2.19 29.20
CA LYS A 281 15.46 -3.34 29.90
C LYS A 281 14.03 -3.69 29.48
N GLN A 282 13.31 -2.78 28.82
CA GLN A 282 11.94 -2.99 28.34
C GLN A 282 11.88 -3.46 26.87
N LEU A 283 13.03 -3.59 26.19
CA LEU A 283 13.09 -3.94 24.77
C LEU A 283 12.61 -5.38 24.57
N THR A 284 11.56 -5.53 23.78
CA THR A 284 10.94 -6.84 23.44
C THR A 284 11.04 -7.17 21.96
N ARG A 285 11.24 -6.16 21.10
CA ARG A 285 11.43 -6.32 19.66
C ARG A 285 12.64 -5.52 19.19
N LEU A 286 13.59 -6.20 18.57
CA LEU A 286 14.79 -5.63 17.96
C LEU A 286 15.03 -6.25 16.59
N LEU A 287 14.95 -5.43 15.55
CA LEU A 287 15.22 -5.81 14.17
C LEU A 287 16.43 -5.03 13.66
N ALA A 288 17.60 -5.67 13.56
CA ALA A 288 18.86 -5.04 13.14
C ALA A 288 19.61 -5.85 12.06
N PHE A 289 18.91 -6.70 11.32
CA PHE A 289 19.46 -7.48 10.20
C PHE A 289 20.02 -6.59 9.08
N ASN A 290 20.87 -7.16 8.22
CA ASN A 290 21.57 -6.45 7.14
C ASN A 290 22.33 -5.19 7.64
N ASN A 291 23.10 -5.39 8.71
CA ASN A 291 24.09 -4.45 9.20
C ASN A 291 25.44 -5.18 9.30
N PRO A 292 26.58 -4.48 9.16
CA PRO A 292 27.90 -5.06 9.39
C PRO A 292 28.21 -5.27 10.90
N LEU A 293 27.24 -5.74 11.70
CA LEU A 293 27.41 -5.91 13.15
C LEU A 293 28.49 -6.93 13.47
N VAL A 294 29.60 -6.45 14.05
CA VAL A 294 30.70 -7.26 14.60
C VAL A 294 30.64 -7.40 16.12
N SER A 295 29.82 -6.57 16.79
CA SER A 295 29.54 -6.68 18.21
C SER A 295 28.07 -6.41 18.51
N PHE A 296 27.47 -7.25 19.36
CA PHE A 296 26.12 -7.10 19.88
C PHE A 296 26.14 -7.41 21.38
N THR A 297 25.75 -6.43 22.20
CA THR A 297 25.71 -6.55 23.66
C THR A 297 24.27 -6.38 24.16
N ARG A 298 23.82 -7.32 25.01
CA ARG A 298 22.52 -7.29 25.69
C ARG A 298 22.69 -7.71 27.15
N ASP A 299 21.70 -7.42 27.98
CA ASP A 299 21.64 -8.01 29.33
C ASP A 299 21.28 -9.50 29.21
N ASP A 300 22.07 -10.38 29.84
CA ASP A 300 21.84 -11.83 29.83
C ASP A 300 20.47 -12.22 30.43
N ASN A 301 19.90 -11.40 31.31
CA ASN A 301 18.58 -11.63 31.90
C ASN A 301 17.43 -11.05 31.07
N GLN A 302 17.73 -10.39 29.95
CA GLN A 302 16.72 -9.76 29.11
C GLN A 302 16.24 -10.70 28.01
N GLU A 303 14.95 -11.02 28.04
CA GLU A 303 14.28 -11.72 26.94
C GLU A 303 13.81 -10.73 25.87
N ILE A 304 14.47 -10.75 24.70
CA ILE A 304 13.99 -10.05 23.50
C ILE A 304 13.15 -11.05 22.70
N LYS A 305 11.82 -10.93 22.83
CA LYS A 305 10.84 -11.84 22.19
C LYS A 305 11.01 -11.93 20.67
N TYR A 306 11.32 -10.82 20.03
CA TYR A 306 11.52 -10.73 18.59
C TYR A 306 12.89 -10.14 18.31
N LEU A 307 13.92 -10.99 18.21
CA LEU A 307 15.28 -10.59 17.86
C LEU A 307 15.62 -11.06 16.44
N SER A 308 15.93 -10.10 15.57
CA SER A 308 16.40 -10.36 14.21
C SER A 308 17.71 -9.61 13.98
N ILE A 309 18.79 -10.35 13.83
CA ILE A 309 20.15 -9.85 13.53
C ILE A 309 20.77 -10.65 12.38
N GLU A 310 19.95 -11.33 11.57
CA GLU A 310 20.40 -12.15 10.45
C GLU A 310 21.19 -11.34 9.42
N GLY A 311 22.06 -12.03 8.67
CA GLY A 311 22.92 -11.36 7.68
C GLY A 311 24.04 -10.51 8.30
N THR A 312 24.20 -10.51 9.63
CA THR A 312 25.30 -9.81 10.31
C THR A 312 26.43 -10.76 10.73
N PRO A 313 27.69 -10.30 10.83
CA PRO A 313 28.81 -11.12 11.31
C PRO A 313 28.58 -11.78 12.69
N VAL A 314 27.99 -11.08 13.66
CA VAL A 314 27.69 -11.61 15.00
C VAL A 314 26.66 -12.73 15.02
N ALA A 315 25.76 -12.75 14.05
CA ALA A 315 24.72 -13.75 14.00
C ALA A 315 25.33 -15.16 13.95
N LYS A 316 26.41 -15.36 13.18
CA LYS A 316 27.07 -16.68 13.06
C LYS A 316 27.55 -17.22 14.42
N ALA A 317 28.07 -16.34 15.28
CA ALA A 317 28.53 -16.72 16.61
C ALA A 317 27.38 -16.92 17.62
N HIS A 318 26.25 -16.23 17.46
CA HIS A 318 25.13 -16.30 18.40
C HIS A 318 24.21 -17.52 18.14
N PHE A 319 24.03 -17.91 16.88
CA PHE A 319 23.12 -19.01 16.51
C PHE A 319 23.79 -20.39 16.43
N GLU A 320 25.11 -20.49 16.62
CA GLU A 320 25.80 -21.78 16.75
C GLU A 320 25.63 -22.42 18.15
N ASP A 321 25.40 -21.63 19.21
CA ASP A 321 25.22 -22.14 20.60
C ASP A 321 23.76 -22.58 20.90
N ASP A 322 22.75 -21.97 20.27
CA ASP A 322 21.32 -22.32 20.45
C ASP A 322 20.88 -23.59 19.68
N ALA A 323 21.80 -24.20 18.91
CA ALA A 323 21.51 -25.36 18.06
C ALA A 323 21.31 -26.68 18.82
N LEU A 324 21.50 -26.71 20.15
CA LEU A 324 21.41 -27.93 20.97
C LEU A 324 19.99 -28.22 21.52
N GLY A 325 18.98 -27.39 21.23
CA GLY A 325 17.60 -27.64 21.70
C GLY A 325 16.44 -27.03 20.92
N ALA A 326 16.67 -26.24 19.86
CA ALA A 326 15.60 -25.59 19.11
C ALA A 326 14.86 -26.56 18.16
N VAL A 327 13.53 -26.58 18.22
CA VAL A 327 12.69 -27.28 17.23
C VAL A 327 12.86 -26.59 15.88
N ILE A 328 13.45 -27.28 14.91
CA ILE A 328 13.55 -26.79 13.54
C ILE A 328 12.27 -27.19 12.79
N PRO A 329 11.41 -26.24 12.42
CA PRO A 329 10.19 -26.54 11.67
C PRO A 329 10.51 -26.96 10.24
N THR A 330 9.71 -27.87 9.70
CA THR A 330 9.72 -28.20 8.27
C THR A 330 8.76 -27.25 7.55
N VAL A 331 9.24 -26.62 6.47
CA VAL A 331 8.43 -25.74 5.62
C VAL A 331 8.22 -26.42 4.27
N THR A 332 6.97 -26.52 3.83
CA THR A 332 6.60 -27.10 2.53
C THR A 332 5.81 -26.07 1.72
N VAL A 333 6.32 -25.70 0.56
CA VAL A 333 5.59 -24.83 -0.38
C VAL A 333 4.40 -25.60 -0.97
N LEU A 334 3.20 -25.04 -0.86
CA LEU A 334 1.97 -25.67 -1.35
C LEU A 334 1.59 -25.20 -2.75
N LYS A 335 1.60 -23.89 -2.96
CA LYS A 335 1.27 -23.24 -4.23
C LYS A 335 1.89 -21.85 -4.29
N GLY A 336 2.35 -21.46 -5.47
CA GLY A 336 2.89 -20.13 -5.75
C GLY A 336 2.27 -19.55 -7.02
N GLY A 337 2.32 -18.23 -7.17
CA GLY A 337 1.88 -17.56 -8.39
C GLY A 337 1.49 -16.11 -8.15
N LYS A 338 0.75 -15.57 -9.12
CA LYS A 338 0.23 -14.21 -9.14
C LYS A 338 -1.12 -14.10 -8.42
N LYS A 339 -1.38 -12.96 -7.77
CA LYS A 339 -2.67 -12.58 -7.18
C LYS A 339 -3.01 -11.12 -7.49
N PRO A 340 -4.17 -10.81 -8.10
CA PRO A 340 -4.62 -9.43 -8.31
C PRO A 340 -4.94 -8.66 -7.03
N SER A 341 -5.41 -9.38 -6.00
CA SER A 341 -5.64 -8.83 -4.67
C SER A 341 -5.17 -9.78 -3.58
N ILE A 342 -4.88 -9.23 -2.40
CA ILE A 342 -4.54 -10.01 -1.20
C ILE A 342 -5.64 -11.01 -0.82
N LYS A 343 -6.91 -10.68 -1.12
CA LYS A 343 -8.09 -11.52 -0.83
C LYS A 343 -8.31 -12.65 -1.83
N ASP A 344 -7.67 -12.58 -3.00
CA ASP A 344 -7.84 -13.60 -4.03
C ASP A 344 -7.10 -14.89 -3.66
N ASN A 345 -7.45 -15.98 -4.34
CA ASN A 345 -6.62 -17.17 -4.33
C ASN A 345 -5.43 -16.98 -5.27
N PHE A 346 -4.28 -17.61 -4.96
CA PHE A 346 -3.22 -17.77 -5.95
C PHE A 346 -3.81 -18.37 -7.22
N ARG A 347 -3.60 -17.69 -8.36
CA ARG A 347 -3.81 -18.32 -9.67
C ARG A 347 -2.62 -19.27 -9.85
N PRO A 348 -2.80 -20.60 -9.75
CA PRO A 348 -1.69 -21.53 -9.84
C PRO A 348 -1.11 -21.46 -11.24
N LEU A 349 0.16 -21.08 -11.36
CA LEU A 349 0.88 -21.03 -12.62
C LEU A 349 1.92 -22.14 -12.59
N TYR A 350 1.66 -23.19 -13.35
CA TYR A 350 2.46 -24.42 -13.33
C TYR A 350 3.86 -24.25 -13.94
N SER A 351 4.12 -23.14 -14.65
CA SER A 351 5.41 -22.81 -15.27
C SER A 351 6.32 -21.93 -14.39
N GLN A 352 5.86 -21.46 -13.21
CA GLN A 352 6.54 -20.43 -12.39
C GLN A 352 6.80 -19.09 -13.13
N ILE A 353 6.32 -18.93 -14.37
CA ILE A 353 6.42 -17.70 -15.15
C ILE A 353 5.20 -16.82 -14.86
N ILE A 354 5.42 -15.54 -14.58
CA ILE A 354 4.37 -14.59 -14.19
C ILE A 354 4.55 -13.26 -14.92
N ALA A 355 3.44 -12.71 -15.42
CA ALA A 355 3.37 -11.35 -15.98
C ALA A 355 2.56 -10.46 -15.02
N PRO A 356 3.21 -9.76 -14.07
CA PRO A 356 2.53 -8.90 -13.12
C PRO A 356 2.20 -7.53 -13.71
N GLU A 357 1.04 -7.03 -13.33
CA GLU A 357 0.63 -5.64 -13.53
C GLU A 357 0.87 -4.83 -12.25
N LEU A 358 0.84 -3.51 -12.37
CA LEU A 358 0.94 -2.63 -11.20
C LEU A 358 -0.22 -2.91 -10.23
N GLY A 359 0.12 -3.19 -8.98
CA GLY A 359 -0.82 -3.57 -7.92
C GLY A 359 -0.92 -5.08 -7.67
N ASP A 360 -0.47 -5.92 -8.61
CA ASP A 360 -0.46 -7.37 -8.45
C ASP A 360 0.51 -7.80 -7.33
N PHE A 361 0.23 -8.98 -6.77
CA PHE A 361 1.09 -9.67 -5.82
C PHE A 361 1.70 -10.93 -6.43
N ILE A 362 2.90 -11.26 -6.01
CA ILE A 362 3.56 -12.54 -6.31
C ILE A 362 4.06 -13.18 -5.03
N GLY A 363 4.11 -14.50 -4.98
CA GLY A 363 4.57 -15.22 -3.80
C GLY A 363 3.96 -16.60 -3.70
N PHE A 364 4.03 -17.19 -2.50
CA PHE A 364 3.54 -18.55 -2.29
C PHE A 364 2.92 -18.78 -0.92
N GLN A 365 2.01 -19.75 -0.88
CA GLN A 365 1.46 -20.33 0.34
C GLN A 365 2.30 -21.53 0.77
N TYR A 366 2.56 -21.65 2.06
CA TYR A 366 3.36 -22.74 2.61
C TYR A 366 2.78 -23.30 3.92
N LYS A 367 3.07 -24.59 4.13
CA LYS A 367 2.75 -25.34 5.33
C LYS A 367 3.96 -25.43 6.23
N VAL A 368 3.73 -25.25 7.52
CA VAL A 368 4.73 -25.47 8.56
C VAL A 368 4.30 -26.67 9.40
N THR A 369 5.23 -27.59 9.64
CA THR A 369 5.03 -28.75 10.54
C THR A 369 6.23 -28.89 11.47
N THR A 370 5.96 -29.20 12.74
CA THR A 370 7.00 -29.54 13.71
C THR A 370 6.95 -31.04 14.01
N ASN A 371 8.05 -31.58 14.54
CA ASN A 371 8.08 -32.96 15.04
C ASN A 371 7.58 -33.08 16.49
N SER A 372 6.96 -32.02 17.04
CA SER A 372 6.58 -31.96 18.45
C SER A 372 5.10 -32.38 18.63
N ASN A 373 4.85 -33.33 19.55
CA ASN A 373 3.50 -33.77 19.93
C ASN A 373 2.86 -32.84 20.99
N HIS A 374 3.25 -31.57 21.02
CA HIS A 374 2.80 -30.63 22.03
C HIS A 374 1.64 -29.83 21.45
N GLY A 375 0.40 -30.12 21.89
CA GLY A 375 -0.84 -29.53 21.37
C GLY A 375 -1.03 -28.02 21.63
N ARG A 376 0.03 -27.21 21.47
CA ARG A 376 0.02 -25.75 21.41
C ARG A 376 0.52 -25.34 20.03
N SER A 377 -0.19 -24.42 19.37
CA SER A 377 0.24 -23.87 18.08
C SER A 377 1.56 -23.10 18.28
N GLU A 378 2.65 -23.59 17.69
CA GLU A 378 3.95 -22.94 17.73
C GLU A 378 4.03 -21.83 16.66
N THR A 379 4.75 -20.75 17.00
CA THR A 379 5.02 -19.61 16.12
C THR A 379 6.51 -19.40 15.99
N PHE A 380 6.99 -19.18 14.76
CA PHE A 380 8.41 -19.05 14.46
C PHE A 380 8.67 -17.68 13.81
N PRO A 381 9.49 -16.81 14.41
CA PRO A 381 9.90 -15.57 13.76
C PRO A 381 10.83 -15.91 12.59
N ILE A 382 10.51 -15.44 11.40
CA ILE A 382 11.28 -15.71 10.18
C ILE A 382 11.68 -14.40 9.51
N THR A 383 12.65 -14.48 8.62
CA THR A 383 12.90 -13.45 7.61
C THR A 383 12.48 -14.00 6.26
N VAL A 384 11.64 -13.29 5.53
CA VAL A 384 11.44 -13.55 4.10
C VAL A 384 12.47 -12.74 3.35
N ARG A 385 13.26 -13.40 2.51
CA ARG A 385 14.22 -12.74 1.61
C ARG A 385 13.78 -12.97 0.17
N VAL A 386 13.83 -11.92 -0.63
CA VAL A 386 13.53 -11.95 -2.06
C VAL A 386 14.75 -11.43 -2.81
N THR A 387 15.37 -12.30 -3.59
CA THR A 387 16.41 -11.92 -4.55
C THR A 387 15.75 -11.71 -5.90
N HIS A 388 16.04 -10.60 -6.56
CA HIS A 388 15.40 -10.20 -7.81
C HIS A 388 16.39 -9.45 -8.72
N PRO A 389 16.08 -9.27 -10.02
CA PRO A 389 16.84 -8.41 -10.91
C PRO A 389 16.94 -6.98 -10.35
N PRO A 390 17.94 -6.17 -10.77
CA PRO A 390 18.14 -4.85 -10.18
C PRO A 390 16.91 -3.93 -10.28
N ILE A 391 16.31 -3.59 -9.14
CA ILE A 391 15.23 -2.60 -9.03
C ILE A 391 15.83 -1.24 -8.71
N LYS A 392 15.31 -0.17 -9.33
CA LYS A 392 15.72 1.21 -9.06
C LYS A 392 14.83 1.81 -7.97
N SER A 393 15.45 2.36 -6.92
CA SER A 393 14.71 3.12 -5.91
C SER A 393 14.19 4.44 -6.51
N ALA A 394 12.89 4.71 -6.32
CA ALA A 394 12.26 5.97 -6.72
C ALA A 394 13.05 7.17 -6.14
N GLY A 395 13.59 8.01 -7.02
CA GLY A 395 14.25 9.28 -6.66
C GLY A 395 15.76 9.26 -6.39
N ASN A 396 16.44 8.12 -6.22
CA ASN A 396 17.87 8.11 -5.81
C ASN A 396 18.86 7.34 -6.71
N GLN A 397 18.44 6.83 -7.87
CA GLN A 397 19.27 6.07 -8.83
C GLN A 397 20.06 4.86 -8.27
N LYS A 398 19.91 4.50 -6.98
CA LYS A 398 20.51 3.29 -6.40
C LYS A 398 19.70 2.07 -6.82
N THR A 399 20.41 1.05 -7.28
CA THR A 399 19.85 -0.26 -7.60
C THR A 399 20.07 -1.23 -6.46
N PHE A 400 19.13 -2.15 -6.25
CA PHE A 400 19.26 -3.25 -5.31
C PHE A 400 18.69 -4.53 -5.93
N THR A 401 19.22 -5.67 -5.50
CA THR A 401 18.86 -7.01 -6.00
C THR A 401 18.34 -7.93 -4.91
N VAL A 402 18.27 -7.44 -3.67
CA VAL A 402 17.81 -8.21 -2.51
C VAL A 402 16.91 -7.33 -1.67
N SER A 403 15.72 -7.84 -1.39
CA SER A 403 14.75 -7.29 -0.45
C SER A 403 14.49 -8.29 0.67
N SER A 404 14.20 -7.82 1.88
CA SER A 404 13.85 -8.72 2.98
C SER A 404 12.99 -8.02 4.04
N TRP A 405 12.10 -8.79 4.67
CA TRP A 405 11.23 -8.33 5.75
C TRP A 405 11.06 -9.42 6.82
N PRO A 406 10.85 -9.02 8.09
CA PRO A 406 10.51 -9.95 9.15
C PRO A 406 9.07 -10.43 8.97
N ASP A 407 8.81 -11.69 9.28
CA ASP A 407 7.47 -12.28 9.31
C ASP A 407 7.38 -13.31 10.46
N THR A 408 6.19 -13.84 10.70
CA THR A 408 5.97 -14.94 11.66
C THR A 408 5.22 -16.04 10.94
N MET A 409 5.82 -17.23 10.90
CA MET A 409 5.13 -18.41 10.42
C MET A 409 4.53 -19.19 11.57
N PHE A 410 3.36 -19.76 11.32
CA PHE A 410 2.55 -20.50 12.28
C PHE A 410 2.47 -21.95 11.86
N GLU A 411 2.38 -22.88 12.81
CA GLU A 411 2.20 -24.30 12.55
C GLU A 411 0.80 -24.63 11.97
N HIS A 412 0.62 -24.30 10.69
CA HIS A 412 -0.54 -24.60 9.87
C HIS A 412 -0.20 -24.43 8.38
N ASP A 413 -1.17 -24.61 7.50
CA ASP A 413 -1.01 -24.56 6.04
C ASP A 413 -1.37 -23.22 5.40
N ARG A 414 -1.73 -22.19 6.18
CA ARG A 414 -2.24 -20.90 5.67
C ARG A 414 -1.21 -19.77 5.60
N ASN A 415 0.07 -20.05 5.87
CA ASN A 415 1.11 -19.02 5.82
C ASN A 415 1.36 -18.57 4.38
N GLN A 416 1.70 -17.29 4.18
CA GLN A 416 1.96 -16.71 2.86
C GLN A 416 3.19 -15.81 2.92
N ALA A 417 4.04 -15.88 1.89
CA ALA A 417 5.10 -14.90 1.65
C ALA A 417 4.75 -14.18 0.34
N LEU A 418 4.57 -12.86 0.40
CA LEU A 418 4.05 -12.06 -0.72
C LEU A 418 4.92 -10.82 -0.96
N TRP A 419 5.10 -10.49 -2.23
CA TRP A 419 5.60 -9.22 -2.74
C TRP A 419 4.48 -8.52 -3.51
N GLN A 420 4.33 -7.21 -3.38
CA GLN A 420 3.38 -6.41 -4.15
C GLN A 420 4.14 -5.47 -5.10
N PHE A 421 3.79 -5.47 -6.39
CA PHE A 421 4.32 -4.51 -7.36
C PHE A 421 3.64 -3.16 -7.18
N SER A 422 4.21 -2.32 -6.33
CA SER A 422 3.59 -1.05 -5.91
C SER A 422 4.08 0.14 -6.72
N SER A 423 5.16 -0.02 -7.49
CA SER A 423 5.67 1.01 -8.41
C SER A 423 6.13 0.42 -9.75
N PRO A 424 6.14 1.21 -10.84
CA PRO A 424 6.60 0.74 -12.15
C PRO A 424 8.05 0.23 -12.15
N GLU A 425 8.91 0.77 -11.29
CA GLU A 425 10.33 0.37 -11.20
C GLU A 425 10.53 -1.05 -10.67
N GLU A 426 9.52 -1.62 -10.00
CA GLU A 426 9.55 -2.99 -9.48
C GLU A 426 9.19 -4.03 -10.55
N LEU A 427 8.57 -3.61 -11.66
CA LEU A 427 8.24 -4.46 -12.80
C LEU A 427 9.51 -4.76 -13.62
N VAL A 428 10.39 -5.58 -13.04
CA VAL A 428 11.65 -6.01 -13.68
C VAL A 428 11.59 -7.48 -14.06
N ALA A 429 11.81 -7.74 -15.35
CA ALA A 429 11.86 -9.09 -15.88
C ALA A 429 13.12 -9.85 -15.42
N GLY A 430 12.95 -11.14 -15.13
CA GLY A 430 14.02 -12.04 -14.72
C GLY A 430 13.62 -12.99 -13.59
N VAL A 431 14.61 -13.65 -12.98
CA VAL A 431 14.37 -14.64 -11.94
C VAL A 431 14.25 -13.95 -10.57
N TRP A 432 13.12 -14.21 -9.90
CA TRP A 432 12.83 -13.78 -8.54
C TRP A 432 12.82 -15.00 -7.62
N THR A 433 13.70 -15.01 -6.61
CA THR A 433 13.87 -16.11 -5.66
C THR A 433 13.40 -15.67 -4.29
N PHE A 434 12.39 -16.35 -3.76
CA PHE A 434 11.86 -16.12 -2.42
C PHE A 434 12.38 -17.20 -1.46
N GLU A 435 12.86 -16.79 -0.30
CA GLU A 435 13.41 -17.67 0.73
C GLU A 435 12.76 -17.40 2.08
N ILE A 436 12.35 -18.47 2.77
CA ILE A 436 11.95 -18.43 4.18
C ILE A 436 13.18 -18.77 5.02
N ILE A 437 13.66 -17.81 5.80
CA ILE A 437 14.87 -17.94 6.60
C ILE A 437 14.50 -17.99 8.08
N TYR A 438 14.98 -19.02 8.77
CA TYR A 438 14.85 -19.18 10.22
C TYR A 438 16.19 -19.56 10.81
N GLN A 439 16.68 -18.82 11.82
CA GLN A 439 17.98 -19.10 12.47
C GLN A 439 19.12 -19.31 11.44
N GLN A 440 19.18 -18.43 10.43
CA GLN A 440 20.12 -18.49 9.30
C GLN A 440 19.97 -19.68 8.33
N ARG A 441 18.98 -20.55 8.52
CA ARG A 441 18.71 -21.66 7.60
C ARG A 441 17.61 -21.24 6.63
N VAL A 442 17.85 -21.45 5.35
CA VAL A 442 16.80 -21.39 4.34
C VAL A 442 15.94 -22.64 4.53
N LEU A 443 14.72 -22.47 5.05
CA LEU A 443 13.78 -23.55 5.30
C LEU A 443 12.95 -23.89 4.06
N ALA A 444 12.71 -22.90 3.19
CA ALA A 444 12.07 -23.07 1.91
C ALA A 444 12.56 -22.02 0.91
N GLU A 445 12.63 -22.42 -0.35
CA GLU A 445 12.96 -21.57 -1.49
C GLU A 445 11.88 -21.76 -2.56
N HIS A 446 11.48 -20.67 -3.23
CA HIS A 446 10.61 -20.74 -4.39
C HIS A 446 11.01 -19.70 -5.43
N ASN A 447 11.13 -20.14 -6.68
CA ASN A 447 11.56 -19.31 -7.80
C ASN A 447 10.37 -18.93 -8.68
N PHE A 448 10.41 -17.70 -9.17
CA PHE A 448 9.51 -17.16 -10.18
C PHE A 448 10.32 -16.59 -11.33
N VAL A 449 9.81 -16.70 -12.55
CA VAL A 449 10.32 -15.97 -13.71
C VAL A 449 9.34 -14.85 -14.00
N VAL A 450 9.70 -13.63 -13.67
CA VAL A 450 8.89 -12.44 -13.96
C VAL A 450 9.14 -12.04 -15.41
N GLN A 451 8.07 -11.84 -16.15
CA GLN A 451 8.07 -11.32 -17.51
C GLN A 451 7.36 -9.96 -17.52
N THR A 452 7.93 -9.00 -18.23
CA THR A 452 7.38 -7.66 -18.39
C THR A 452 7.53 -7.25 -19.86
N ASP A 453 6.85 -6.18 -20.26
CA ASP A 453 6.94 -5.64 -21.63
C ASP A 453 8.31 -5.02 -21.98
N ASP A 454 9.32 -5.17 -21.10
CA ASP A 454 10.67 -4.64 -21.31
C ASP A 454 11.44 -5.47 -22.36
N GLU A 455 11.72 -4.84 -23.50
CA GLU A 455 12.36 -5.47 -24.66
C GLU A 455 13.83 -5.86 -24.46
N SER A 456 14.45 -5.60 -23.32
CA SER A 456 15.90 -5.74 -23.15
C SER A 456 16.41 -7.14 -22.73
N VAL A 457 15.52 -8.12 -22.50
CA VAL A 457 15.88 -9.38 -21.79
C VAL A 457 16.04 -10.63 -22.68
N PHE A 458 15.70 -10.57 -23.98
CA PHE A 458 15.75 -11.73 -24.88
C PHE A 458 16.85 -11.61 -25.95
N VAL A 459 17.57 -12.71 -26.20
CA VAL A 459 18.73 -12.77 -27.13
C VAL A 459 18.31 -12.81 -28.62
N ASP A 460 17.06 -13.16 -28.92
CA ASP A 460 16.53 -13.27 -30.29
C ASP A 460 15.02 -12.92 -30.34
N ALA A 461 14.63 -12.08 -31.32
CA ALA A 461 13.27 -11.60 -31.52
C ALA A 461 12.31 -12.69 -32.05
N ALA A 462 12.80 -13.67 -32.81
CA ALA A 462 11.98 -14.76 -33.34
C ALA A 462 11.59 -15.77 -32.25
N GLN A 463 12.54 -16.12 -31.37
CA GLN A 463 12.27 -16.95 -30.20
C GLN A 463 11.35 -16.26 -29.19
N ARG A 464 11.36 -14.92 -29.15
CA ARG A 464 10.45 -14.11 -28.35
C ARG A 464 9.02 -14.26 -28.84
N GLU A 465 8.75 -13.94 -30.10
CA GLU A 465 7.39 -14.03 -30.67
C GLU A 465 6.82 -15.44 -30.51
N GLU A 466 7.65 -16.46 -30.75
CA GLU A 466 7.30 -17.85 -30.50
C GLU A 466 7.00 -18.14 -29.02
N SER A 467 7.81 -17.65 -28.08
CA SER A 467 7.59 -17.84 -26.64
C SER A 467 6.33 -17.15 -26.14
N PHE A 468 6.05 -15.93 -26.59
CA PHE A 468 4.84 -15.17 -26.23
C PHE A 468 3.58 -15.84 -26.81
N THR A 469 3.64 -16.29 -28.05
CA THR A 469 2.53 -17.01 -28.69
C THR A 469 2.21 -18.32 -27.95
N LEU A 470 3.25 -19.10 -27.62
CA LEU A 470 3.09 -20.33 -26.84
C LEU A 470 2.60 -20.04 -25.41
N PHE A 471 2.99 -18.90 -24.83
CA PHE A 471 2.58 -18.46 -23.49
C PHE A 471 1.11 -18.05 -23.43
N ASP A 472 0.63 -17.26 -24.39
CA ASP A 472 -0.76 -16.86 -24.50
C ASP A 472 -1.68 -18.09 -24.70
N SER A 473 -1.20 -19.12 -25.40
CA SER A 473 -1.93 -20.41 -25.54
C SER A 473 -2.10 -21.11 -24.19
N VAL A 474 -1.12 -20.99 -23.29
CA VAL A 474 -1.22 -21.56 -21.93
C VAL A 474 -2.22 -20.78 -21.06
N ILE A 475 -2.19 -19.46 -21.13
CA ILE A 475 -3.00 -18.57 -20.28
C ILE A 475 -4.42 -18.44 -20.79
N ASP A 476 -4.59 -18.01 -22.04
CA ASP A 476 -5.87 -17.70 -22.67
C ASP A 476 -6.48 -18.90 -23.40
N GLY A 477 -5.74 -20.01 -23.52
CA GLY A 477 -6.29 -21.31 -23.88
C GLY A 477 -7.03 -21.30 -25.21
N THR A 478 -8.28 -21.78 -25.19
CA THR A 478 -9.11 -21.85 -26.40
C THR A 478 -9.47 -20.48 -26.97
N ASN A 479 -9.42 -19.40 -26.17
CA ASN A 479 -9.64 -18.05 -26.71
C ASN A 479 -8.54 -17.70 -27.70
N MET A 480 -7.27 -17.85 -27.34
CA MET A 480 -6.17 -17.51 -28.23
C MET A 480 -6.14 -18.40 -29.47
N LEU A 481 -6.25 -19.72 -29.29
CA LEU A 481 -6.20 -20.68 -30.39
C LEU A 481 -7.30 -20.48 -31.43
N CYS A 482 -8.52 -20.13 -30.99
CA CYS A 482 -9.64 -19.90 -31.89
C CYS A 482 -9.59 -18.54 -32.61
N HIS A 483 -8.62 -17.66 -32.32
CA HIS A 483 -8.35 -16.49 -33.17
C HIS A 483 -7.59 -16.87 -34.44
N ASP A 484 -6.94 -18.03 -34.48
CA ASP A 484 -6.31 -18.56 -35.68
C ASP A 484 -7.38 -19.19 -36.59
N GLU A 485 -7.59 -18.55 -37.75
CA GLU A 485 -8.54 -19.00 -38.76
C GLU A 485 -8.24 -20.41 -39.29
N ARG A 486 -6.96 -20.74 -39.47
CA ARG A 486 -6.53 -22.04 -39.96
C ARG A 486 -6.85 -23.12 -38.94
N PHE A 487 -6.61 -22.84 -37.65
CA PHE A 487 -6.86 -23.78 -36.57
C PHE A 487 -8.32 -24.25 -36.52
N TYR A 488 -9.28 -23.33 -36.51
CA TYR A 488 -10.68 -23.73 -36.43
C TYR A 488 -11.23 -24.26 -37.75
N GLN A 489 -10.70 -23.83 -38.90
CA GLN A 489 -11.07 -24.39 -40.21
C GLN A 489 -10.63 -25.85 -40.35
N CYS A 490 -9.42 -26.18 -39.90
CA CYS A 490 -8.92 -27.56 -39.90
C CYS A 490 -9.74 -28.49 -38.98
N LEU A 491 -10.42 -27.94 -37.97
CA LEU A 491 -11.40 -28.66 -37.14
C LEU A 491 -12.82 -28.69 -37.72
N ASN A 492 -13.03 -28.18 -38.95
CA ASN A 492 -14.34 -28.00 -39.58
C ASN A 492 -15.32 -27.17 -38.73
N ILE A 493 -14.84 -26.06 -38.14
CA ILE A 493 -15.65 -25.14 -37.34
C ILE A 493 -15.81 -23.82 -38.11
N GLU A 494 -17.02 -23.24 -38.08
CA GLU A 494 -17.40 -22.14 -38.97
C GLU A 494 -16.94 -20.75 -38.51
N SER A 495 -16.49 -20.59 -37.25
CA SER A 495 -16.03 -19.30 -36.72
C SER A 495 -15.22 -19.44 -35.43
N ALA A 496 -14.43 -18.40 -35.10
CA ALA A 496 -13.72 -18.26 -33.84
C ALA A 496 -14.63 -18.43 -32.60
N GLN A 497 -15.82 -17.81 -32.62
CA GLN A 497 -16.76 -17.90 -31.48
C GLN A 497 -17.36 -19.31 -31.35
N ALA A 498 -17.64 -19.98 -32.46
CA ALA A 498 -18.09 -21.37 -32.46
C ALA A 498 -16.96 -22.32 -32.00
N CYS A 499 -15.71 -22.03 -32.37
CA CYS A 499 -14.53 -22.77 -31.94
C CYS A 499 -14.37 -22.71 -30.42
N HIS A 500 -14.40 -21.51 -29.84
CA HIS A 500 -14.28 -21.34 -28.39
C HIS A 500 -15.38 -22.12 -27.65
N LYS A 501 -16.65 -21.93 -28.06
CA LYS A 501 -17.78 -22.64 -27.46
C LYS A 501 -17.67 -24.18 -27.55
N THR A 502 -17.07 -24.68 -28.63
CA THR A 502 -16.93 -26.12 -28.89
C THR A 502 -15.80 -26.74 -28.09
N LEU A 503 -14.69 -26.02 -27.88
CA LEU A 503 -13.48 -26.55 -27.24
C LEU A 503 -13.41 -26.29 -25.73
N VAL A 504 -14.08 -25.26 -25.22
CA VAL A 504 -14.15 -24.93 -23.78
C VAL A 504 -14.44 -26.13 -22.87
N PRO A 505 -15.36 -27.06 -23.20
CA PRO A 505 -15.64 -28.22 -22.34
C PRO A 505 -14.43 -29.14 -22.11
N PHE A 506 -13.45 -29.16 -23.03
CA PHE A 506 -12.26 -30.01 -22.94
C PHE A 506 -11.07 -29.30 -22.30
N GLU A 507 -11.16 -27.98 -22.14
CA GLU A 507 -10.03 -27.12 -21.81
C GLU A 507 -9.34 -27.52 -20.51
N SER A 508 -10.12 -27.67 -19.43
CA SER A 508 -9.60 -28.01 -18.10
C SER A 508 -8.86 -29.36 -18.11
N ASP A 509 -9.43 -30.38 -18.74
CA ASP A 509 -8.87 -31.73 -18.77
C ASP A 509 -7.65 -31.82 -19.68
N CYS A 510 -7.67 -31.12 -20.81
CA CYS A 510 -6.54 -31.08 -21.73
C CYS A 510 -5.35 -30.32 -21.17
N LYS A 511 -5.57 -29.20 -20.47
CA LYS A 511 -4.51 -28.50 -19.72
C LYS A 511 -3.86 -29.43 -18.69
N ALA A 512 -4.66 -30.20 -17.95
CA ALA A 512 -4.15 -31.15 -16.96
C ALA A 512 -3.37 -32.32 -17.59
N LYS A 513 -3.84 -32.88 -18.71
CA LYS A 513 -3.15 -33.95 -19.44
C LYS A 513 -1.83 -33.47 -20.05
N ALA A 514 -1.85 -32.32 -20.74
CA ALA A 514 -0.65 -31.74 -21.36
C ALA A 514 0.43 -31.47 -20.31
N LEU A 515 0.05 -30.92 -19.16
CA LEU A 515 0.97 -30.69 -18.06
C LEU A 515 1.60 -31.99 -17.54
N LYS A 516 0.79 -33.02 -17.31
CA LYS A 516 1.28 -34.32 -16.83
C LYS A 516 2.29 -34.93 -17.79
N GLN A 517 2.02 -34.85 -19.09
CA GLN A 517 2.90 -35.38 -20.14
C GLN A 517 4.20 -34.58 -20.23
N THR A 518 4.14 -33.24 -20.17
CA THR A 518 5.34 -32.39 -20.14
C THR A 518 6.20 -32.67 -18.90
N HIS A 519 5.60 -32.78 -17.70
CA HIS A 519 6.32 -33.05 -16.46
C HIS A 519 6.97 -34.44 -16.40
N GLN A 520 6.31 -35.49 -16.94
CA GLN A 520 6.86 -36.84 -16.96
C GLN A 520 8.18 -36.93 -17.75
N VAL A 521 8.34 -36.07 -18.75
CA VAL A 521 9.52 -36.07 -19.63
C VAL A 521 10.68 -35.26 -19.05
N PHE A 522 10.42 -34.16 -18.33
CA PHE A 522 11.48 -33.29 -17.81
C PHE A 522 11.97 -33.63 -16.39
N GLN A 523 11.35 -34.58 -15.67
CA GLN A 523 11.80 -35.13 -14.36
C GLN A 523 12.55 -34.13 -13.45
N TYR A 524 11.93 -32.98 -13.12
CA TYR A 524 12.49 -31.95 -12.24
C TYR A 524 13.85 -31.36 -12.65
N ARG A 525 14.31 -31.56 -13.89
CA ARG A 525 15.47 -30.84 -14.44
C ARG A 525 15.01 -29.55 -15.10
N VAL A 526 15.81 -28.50 -14.92
CA VAL A 526 15.68 -27.24 -15.64
C VAL A 526 16.00 -27.50 -17.13
N GLY A 527 14.99 -27.86 -17.92
CA GLY A 527 15.08 -27.87 -19.38
C GLY A 527 14.89 -26.46 -19.94
N ASN A 528 15.28 -26.23 -21.20
CA ASN A 528 15.04 -24.95 -21.89
C ASN A 528 13.53 -24.61 -21.86
N THR A 529 13.16 -23.48 -21.28
CA THR A 529 11.78 -23.01 -21.11
C THR A 529 10.97 -23.05 -22.41
N LEU A 530 11.58 -22.69 -23.53
CA LEU A 530 10.93 -22.70 -24.85
C LEU A 530 10.56 -24.14 -25.28
N GLU A 531 11.41 -25.11 -24.99
CA GLU A 531 11.17 -26.52 -25.33
C GLU A 531 10.03 -27.11 -24.49
N GLN A 532 9.94 -26.70 -23.22
CA GLN A 532 8.84 -27.09 -22.34
C GLN A 532 7.50 -26.50 -22.79
N LEU A 533 7.49 -25.22 -23.20
CA LEU A 533 6.31 -24.55 -23.75
C LEU A 533 5.83 -25.18 -25.05
N LYS A 534 6.74 -25.38 -26.02
CA LYS A 534 6.43 -26.07 -27.29
C LYS A 534 5.77 -27.42 -27.06
N ARG A 535 6.30 -28.17 -26.09
CA ARG A 535 5.80 -29.52 -25.80
C ARG A 535 4.46 -29.51 -25.07
N TYR A 536 4.28 -28.61 -24.12
CA TYR A 536 2.99 -28.41 -23.48
C TYR A 536 1.93 -28.05 -24.52
N ASP A 537 2.22 -27.09 -25.39
CA ASP A 537 1.32 -26.62 -26.43
C ASP A 537 0.96 -27.75 -27.41
N THR A 538 1.95 -28.54 -27.83
CA THR A 538 1.74 -29.73 -28.68
C THR A 538 0.73 -30.71 -28.05
N PHE A 539 0.91 -31.07 -26.76
CA PHE A 539 0.01 -31.99 -26.09
C PHE A 539 -1.38 -31.39 -25.84
N TYR A 540 -1.43 -30.10 -25.59
CA TYR A 540 -2.67 -29.38 -25.32
C TYR A 540 -3.52 -29.28 -26.60
N LEU A 541 -2.92 -28.87 -27.71
CA LEU A 541 -3.53 -28.84 -29.04
C LEU A 541 -4.05 -30.21 -29.47
N ALA A 542 -3.22 -31.24 -29.34
CA ALA A 542 -3.61 -32.61 -29.70
C ALA A 542 -4.84 -33.08 -28.91
N CYS A 543 -4.86 -32.82 -27.59
CA CYS A 543 -5.99 -33.21 -26.75
C CYS A 543 -7.29 -32.47 -27.08
N LEU A 544 -7.21 -31.17 -27.40
CA LEU A 544 -8.38 -30.39 -27.81
C LEU A 544 -8.94 -30.89 -29.15
N ALA A 545 -8.05 -31.17 -30.11
CA ALA A 545 -8.42 -31.69 -31.41
C ALA A 545 -9.04 -33.08 -31.31
N GLU A 546 -8.46 -33.99 -30.52
CA GLU A 546 -9.03 -35.32 -30.22
C GLU A 546 -10.44 -35.20 -29.65
N GLY A 547 -10.64 -34.36 -28.63
CA GLY A 547 -11.96 -34.17 -28.01
C GLY A 547 -13.04 -33.72 -29.00
N LYS A 548 -12.68 -32.95 -30.02
CA LYS A 548 -13.59 -32.55 -31.09
C LYS A 548 -13.76 -33.64 -32.16
N LEU A 549 -12.67 -34.22 -32.66
CA LEU A 549 -12.69 -35.18 -33.77
C LEU A 549 -13.36 -36.50 -33.38
N GLU A 550 -13.27 -36.93 -32.12
CA GLU A 550 -14.03 -38.07 -31.59
C GLU A 550 -15.56 -37.88 -31.68
N GLN A 551 -16.05 -36.64 -31.65
CA GLN A 551 -17.49 -36.36 -31.78
C GLN A 551 -18.02 -36.48 -33.22
N VAL A 552 -17.12 -36.49 -34.21
CA VAL A 552 -17.46 -36.43 -35.65
C VAL A 552 -16.81 -37.54 -36.48
N ASP A 553 -16.21 -38.54 -35.84
CA ASP A 553 -15.45 -39.64 -36.47
C ASP A 553 -14.33 -39.11 -37.42
N GLY A 554 -13.65 -38.06 -36.98
CA GLY A 554 -12.62 -37.35 -37.73
C GLY A 554 -11.20 -37.92 -37.50
N ASP A 555 -10.29 -37.60 -38.42
CA ASP A 555 -8.92 -38.15 -38.46
C ASP A 555 -7.88 -37.12 -37.97
N MET A 556 -7.12 -37.49 -36.93
CA MET A 556 -6.04 -36.67 -36.36
C MET A 556 -4.88 -36.44 -37.34
N GLU A 557 -4.62 -37.38 -38.25
CA GLU A 557 -3.55 -37.26 -39.24
C GLU A 557 -3.93 -36.18 -40.29
N GLN A 558 -5.19 -36.17 -40.73
CA GLN A 558 -5.73 -35.14 -41.62
C GLN A 558 -5.77 -33.75 -40.97
N PHE A 559 -6.04 -33.68 -39.67
CA PHE A 559 -6.00 -32.43 -38.92
C PHE A 559 -4.57 -31.87 -38.83
N ALA A 560 -3.59 -32.72 -38.53
CA ALA A 560 -2.18 -32.32 -38.48
C ALA A 560 -1.68 -31.86 -39.86
N ASP A 561 -2.01 -32.59 -40.92
CA ASP A 561 -1.67 -32.22 -42.31
C ASP A 561 -2.28 -30.88 -42.72
N CYS A 562 -3.50 -30.58 -42.27
CA CYS A 562 -4.18 -29.32 -42.54
C CYS A 562 -3.49 -28.12 -41.86
N LEU A 563 -2.99 -28.29 -40.63
CA LEU A 563 -2.26 -27.25 -39.90
C LEU A 563 -0.85 -27.00 -40.48
N LEU A 564 -0.23 -28.04 -41.04
CA LEU A 564 1.15 -28.02 -41.55
C LEU A 564 1.27 -27.74 -43.05
N ALA A 565 0.16 -27.67 -43.79
CA ALA A 565 0.17 -27.22 -45.18
C ALA A 565 0.70 -25.77 -45.24
N ASP A 566 1.58 -25.45 -46.21
CA ASP A 566 2.15 -24.10 -46.35
C ASP A 566 1.06 -23.02 -46.52
#